data_AF-A0A7V8SYA4-F1
#
_entry.id   AF-A0A7V8SYA4-F1
#
_cell.length_a   1.000
_cell.length_b   1.000
_cell.length_c   1.000
_cell.angle_alpha   90.00
_cell.angle_beta   90.00
_cell.angle_gamma   90.00
#
_symmetry.space_group_name_H-M   'P 1'
#
loop_
_entity.id
_entity.type
_entity.pdbx_description
1 polymer ?
#
loop_
_entity_poly.entity_id
_entity_poly.type
_entity_poly.pdbx_seq_one_letter_code
_entity_poly.pdbx_strand_id
1 'polypeptide(L)'
;ECPCHGSVFSIDGKVTAGPAPRPLDRYRSRVERGAVLIHPYDDDRIIAGQATAAKEFLEDIPDLDAVFAPVSGGGLLSGTCLGAKGIRKDIRIIGCEPARADDAYRSLTTGTLQSLESSDTIADGLRASLSPRTFAILRKHVDRILLVTEEEIIATARLVWERMKIIIEPSSSVALAPLLKPGAVKSLNLPPRPDGTPPKLGVIFSGGNVDLSALPWLP
;
A
#
# COMPACT_ATOMS: atom_id res chain seq x y z
N GLU A 1 -9.63 -22.61 26.57
CA GLU A 1 -11.10 -22.58 26.73
C GLU A 1 -11.62 -21.23 26.24
N CYS A 2 -12.69 -21.17 25.44
CA CYS A 2 -13.24 -19.89 24.98
C CYS A 2 -14.07 -19.25 26.09
N PRO A 3 -13.78 -17.99 26.48
CA PRO A 3 -14.57 -17.28 27.48
C PRO A 3 -16.01 -17.00 27.02
N CYS A 4 -16.28 -17.11 25.72
CA CYS A 4 -17.55 -16.77 25.10
C CYS A 4 -18.66 -17.82 25.31
N HIS A 5 -18.32 -19.11 25.30
CA HIS A 5 -19.28 -20.22 25.35
C HIS A 5 -18.69 -21.51 25.95
N GLY A 6 -17.55 -21.44 26.64
CA GLY A 6 -16.96 -22.57 27.37
C GLY A 6 -16.38 -23.69 26.49
N SER A 7 -16.24 -23.48 25.17
CA SER A 7 -15.65 -24.53 24.32
C SER A 7 -14.16 -24.67 24.57
N VAL A 8 -13.68 -25.91 24.58
CA VAL A 8 -12.26 -26.24 24.71
C VAL A 8 -11.73 -26.59 23.33
N PHE A 9 -10.51 -26.13 23.04
CA PHE A 9 -9.84 -26.37 21.78
C PHE A 9 -8.47 -27.01 22.04
N SER A 10 -8.06 -27.93 21.17
CA SER A 10 -6.69 -28.45 21.14
C SER A 10 -5.69 -27.34 20.78
N ILE A 11 -4.39 -27.61 20.93
CA ILE A 11 -3.35 -26.68 20.45
C ILE A 11 -3.46 -26.41 18.94
N ASP A 12 -3.90 -27.41 18.17
CA ASP A 12 -4.20 -27.23 16.76
C ASP A 12 -5.59 -26.62 16.50
N GLY A 13 -6.29 -26.05 17.49
CA GLY A 13 -7.58 -25.40 17.30
C GLY A 13 -8.77 -26.32 16.94
N LYS A 14 -8.66 -27.65 17.09
CA LYS A 14 -9.83 -28.55 16.98
C LYS A 14 -10.71 -28.40 18.22
N VAL A 15 -12.02 -28.43 18.06
CA VAL A 15 -12.95 -28.49 19.20
C VAL A 15 -12.75 -29.81 19.93
N THR A 16 -12.43 -29.76 21.22
CA THR A 16 -12.30 -30.94 22.08
C THR A 16 -13.46 -31.07 23.07
N ALA A 17 -14.15 -29.96 23.38
CA ALA A 17 -15.38 -29.95 24.18
C ALA A 17 -16.19 -28.67 23.95
N GLY A 18 -17.48 -28.68 24.32
CA GLY A 18 -18.38 -27.51 24.31
C GLY A 18 -19.09 -27.25 22.96
N PRO A 19 -19.94 -26.22 22.90
CA PRO A 19 -20.94 -26.04 21.84
C PRO A 19 -20.40 -25.48 20.51
N ALA A 20 -19.07 -25.34 20.35
CA ALA A 20 -18.51 -24.73 19.14
C ALA A 20 -18.75 -25.61 17.91
N PRO A 21 -19.42 -25.10 16.86
CA PRO A 21 -19.79 -25.92 15.69
C PRO A 21 -18.62 -26.12 14.72
N ARG A 22 -17.53 -25.37 14.87
CA ARG A 22 -16.37 -25.39 13.97
C ARG A 22 -15.05 -25.23 14.73
N PRO A 23 -13.93 -25.79 14.22
CA PRO A 23 -12.60 -25.52 14.74
C PRO A 23 -12.22 -24.05 14.58
N LEU A 24 -11.20 -23.62 15.33
CA LEU A 24 -10.57 -22.32 15.13
C LEU A 24 -9.93 -22.25 13.74
N ASP A 25 -10.02 -21.06 13.13
CA ASP A 25 -9.32 -20.77 11.89
C ASP A 25 -7.81 -20.89 12.13
N ARG A 26 -7.13 -21.69 11.31
CA ARG A 26 -5.68 -21.87 11.38
C ARG A 26 -5.01 -21.00 10.34
N TYR A 27 -4.01 -20.25 10.78
CA TYR A 27 -3.18 -19.45 9.90
C TYR A 27 -1.76 -20.00 9.89
N ARG A 28 -1.12 -20.04 8.73
CA ARG A 28 0.33 -20.28 8.68
C ARG A 28 1.00 -19.08 9.31
N SER A 29 1.87 -19.32 10.28
CA SER A 29 2.67 -18.27 10.90
C SER A 29 4.04 -18.84 11.21
N ARG A 30 5.07 -18.00 11.05
CA ARG A 30 6.44 -18.39 11.37
C ARG A 30 6.64 -18.19 12.87
N VAL A 31 7.21 -19.17 13.56
CA VAL A 31 7.58 -19.05 14.97
C VAL A 31 9.10 -18.91 15.03
N GLU A 32 9.58 -17.83 15.64
CA GLU A 32 11.00 -17.57 15.86
C GLU A 32 11.23 -17.32 17.34
N ARG A 33 12.17 -18.07 17.95
CA ARG A 33 12.51 -17.94 19.38
C ARG A 33 11.30 -18.03 20.32
N GLY A 34 10.31 -18.86 19.97
CA GLY A 34 9.09 -19.06 20.77
C GLY A 34 8.02 -17.97 20.59
N ALA A 35 8.24 -16.97 19.73
CA ALA A 35 7.28 -15.93 19.41
C ALA A 35 6.75 -16.09 17.97
N VAL A 36 5.49 -15.70 17.76
CA VAL A 36 4.93 -15.60 16.41
C VAL A 36 5.52 -14.38 15.72
N LEU A 37 6.17 -14.59 14.57
CA LEU A 37 6.64 -13.51 13.72
C LEU A 37 5.46 -12.90 12.94
N ILE A 38 5.24 -11.61 13.14
CA ILE A 38 4.31 -10.82 12.33
C ILE A 38 5.14 -10.05 11.30
N HIS A 39 5.07 -10.47 10.04
CA HIS A 39 5.80 -9.81 8.97
C HIS A 39 5.13 -8.47 8.61
N PRO A 40 5.87 -7.39 8.32
CA PRO A 40 5.29 -6.07 8.07
C PRO A 40 4.43 -5.96 6.80
N TYR A 41 4.55 -6.90 5.85
CA TYR A 41 3.78 -6.88 4.58
C TYR A 41 3.55 -8.26 3.94
N ASP A 42 4.55 -9.15 3.95
CA ASP A 42 4.48 -10.51 3.39
C ASP A 42 3.61 -11.52 4.19
N ASP A 43 2.34 -11.20 4.37
CA ASP A 43 1.32 -12.08 4.97
C ASP A 43 -0.06 -11.74 4.38
N ASP A 44 -0.84 -12.76 4.02
CA ASP A 44 -2.15 -12.56 3.37
C ASP A 44 -3.12 -11.77 4.25
N ARG A 45 -3.02 -11.89 5.59
CA ARG A 45 -3.84 -11.13 6.54
C ARG A 45 -3.42 -9.68 6.62
N ILE A 46 -2.12 -9.42 6.54
CA ILE A 46 -1.60 -8.04 6.52
C ILE A 46 -2.07 -7.36 5.24
N ILE A 47 -1.93 -8.00 4.08
CA ILE A 47 -2.41 -7.49 2.79
C ILE A 47 -3.94 -7.26 2.82
N ALA A 48 -4.71 -8.22 3.35
CA ALA A 48 -6.16 -8.07 3.48
C ALA A 48 -6.54 -6.92 4.42
N GLY A 49 -5.79 -6.72 5.50
CA GLY A 49 -5.92 -5.56 6.37
C GLY A 49 -5.64 -4.26 5.63
N GLN A 50 -4.56 -4.19 4.84
CA GLN A 50 -4.27 -3.00 4.05
C GLN A 50 -5.34 -2.70 2.98
N ALA A 51 -6.05 -3.72 2.51
CA ALA A 51 -7.11 -3.56 1.52
C ALA A 51 -8.30 -2.72 2.04
N THR A 52 -8.47 -2.59 3.36
CA THR A 52 -9.57 -1.81 3.93
C THR A 52 -9.43 -0.33 3.60
N ALA A 53 -8.21 0.22 3.52
CA ALA A 53 -8.00 1.62 3.15
C ALA A 53 -8.60 1.95 1.78
N ALA A 54 -8.37 1.08 0.78
CA ALA A 54 -8.96 1.27 -0.55
C ALA A 54 -10.46 0.97 -0.59
N LYS A 55 -10.92 0.02 0.23
CA LYS A 55 -12.35 -0.29 0.37
C LYS A 55 -13.10 0.94 0.91
N GLU A 56 -12.68 1.47 2.05
CA GLU A 56 -13.28 2.65 2.68
C GLU A 56 -13.26 3.85 1.73
N PHE A 57 -12.15 4.08 1.03
CA PHE A 57 -12.04 5.19 0.08
C PHE A 57 -13.04 5.07 -1.08
N LEU A 58 -13.31 3.86 -1.58
CA LEU A 58 -14.30 3.63 -2.63
C LEU A 58 -15.73 3.51 -2.13
N GLU A 59 -15.95 3.27 -0.84
CA GLU A 59 -17.27 3.41 -0.22
C GLU A 59 -17.66 4.89 -0.12
N ASP A 60 -16.71 5.76 0.22
CA ASP A 60 -16.92 7.20 0.29
C ASP A 60 -16.98 7.86 -1.10
N ILE A 61 -16.08 7.48 -2.01
CA ILE A 61 -15.98 8.03 -3.37
C ILE A 61 -16.05 6.89 -4.39
N PRO A 62 -17.26 6.38 -4.70
CA PRO A 62 -17.44 5.18 -5.50
C PRO A 62 -17.08 5.32 -6.98
N ASP A 63 -16.82 6.55 -7.46
CA ASP A 63 -16.59 6.89 -8.86
C ASP A 63 -15.16 7.40 -9.20
N LEU A 64 -14.15 7.10 -8.34
CA LEU A 64 -12.71 7.29 -8.63
C LEU A 64 -12.22 6.54 -9.89
N ASP A 65 -11.52 7.18 -10.81
CA ASP A 65 -10.98 6.56 -12.03
C ASP A 65 -9.62 5.89 -11.79
N ALA A 66 -8.84 6.40 -10.84
CA ALA A 66 -7.56 5.82 -10.42
C ALA A 66 -7.29 6.04 -8.94
N VAL A 67 -6.51 5.13 -8.34
CA VAL A 67 -5.99 5.24 -6.96
C VAL A 67 -4.47 5.13 -6.98
N PHE A 68 -3.83 6.06 -6.28
CA PHE A 68 -2.38 6.15 -6.09
C PHE A 68 -2.03 5.73 -4.67
N ALA A 69 -1.04 4.86 -4.53
CA ALA A 69 -0.55 4.43 -3.22
C ALA A 69 0.98 4.21 -3.25
N PRO A 70 1.68 4.45 -2.13
CA PRO A 70 3.10 4.20 -2.05
C PRO A 70 3.40 2.70 -2.15
N VAL A 71 4.57 2.36 -2.69
CA VAL A 71 5.10 0.99 -2.73
C VAL A 71 6.51 0.91 -2.14
N SER A 72 6.74 -0.21 -1.48
CA SER A 72 7.90 -0.63 -0.70
C SER A 72 7.88 -2.15 -0.79
N GLY A 73 7.78 -2.87 0.33
CA GLY A 73 7.50 -4.32 0.34
C GLY A 73 6.19 -4.75 -0.34
N GLY A 74 5.32 -3.81 -0.69
CA GLY A 74 4.15 -4.04 -1.55
C GLY A 74 2.89 -4.46 -0.81
N GLY A 75 2.89 -4.50 0.53
CA GLY A 75 1.72 -4.88 1.33
C GLY A 75 0.52 -3.95 1.10
N LEU A 76 0.74 -2.63 1.26
CA LEU A 76 -0.30 -1.63 1.03
C LEU A 76 -0.80 -1.63 -0.42
N LEU A 77 0.10 -1.52 -1.40
CA LEU A 77 -0.29 -1.50 -2.81
C LEU A 77 -1.00 -2.80 -3.25
N SER A 78 -0.58 -3.96 -2.74
CA SER A 78 -1.28 -5.23 -2.98
C SER A 78 -2.68 -5.21 -2.37
N GLY A 79 -2.82 -4.72 -1.13
CA GLY A 79 -4.11 -4.52 -0.48
C GLY A 79 -5.00 -3.58 -1.29
N THR A 80 -4.47 -2.44 -1.70
CA THR A 80 -5.15 -1.46 -2.56
C THR A 80 -5.63 -2.08 -3.86
N CYS A 81 -4.80 -2.89 -4.53
CA CYS A 81 -5.18 -3.62 -5.73
C CYS A 81 -6.40 -4.53 -5.49
N LEU A 82 -6.36 -5.34 -4.43
CA LEU A 82 -7.41 -6.30 -4.12
C LEU A 82 -8.70 -5.62 -3.65
N GLY A 83 -8.60 -4.64 -2.75
CA GLY A 83 -9.74 -3.89 -2.22
C GLY A 83 -10.44 -3.09 -3.31
N ALA A 84 -9.69 -2.32 -4.10
CA ALA A 84 -10.27 -1.47 -5.13
C ALA A 84 -10.84 -2.27 -6.30
N LYS A 85 -10.09 -3.23 -6.86
CA LYS A 85 -10.59 -4.03 -7.99
C LYS A 85 -11.68 -5.04 -7.59
N GLY A 86 -11.77 -5.38 -6.31
CA GLY A 86 -12.89 -6.15 -5.75
C GLY A 86 -14.21 -5.39 -5.82
N ILE A 87 -14.19 -4.05 -5.66
CA ILE A 87 -15.36 -3.18 -5.77
C ILE A 87 -15.59 -2.75 -7.22
N ARG A 88 -14.56 -2.26 -7.90
CA ARG A 88 -14.62 -1.83 -9.29
C ARG A 88 -13.45 -2.37 -10.11
N LYS A 89 -13.73 -3.31 -11.01
CA LYS A 89 -12.70 -4.00 -11.81
C LYS A 89 -11.88 -3.06 -12.70
N ASP A 90 -12.50 -2.00 -13.22
CA ASP A 90 -11.88 -1.11 -14.23
C ASP A 90 -11.08 0.06 -13.62
N ILE A 91 -11.06 0.20 -12.29
CA ILE A 91 -10.27 1.25 -11.64
C ILE A 91 -8.77 1.02 -11.87
N ARG A 92 -8.04 2.10 -12.17
CA ARG A 92 -6.57 2.03 -12.33
C ARG A 92 -5.88 2.13 -10.99
N ILE A 93 -4.90 1.27 -10.75
CA ILE A 93 -4.08 1.29 -9.54
C ILE A 93 -2.66 1.65 -9.91
N ILE A 94 -2.18 2.75 -9.35
CA ILE A 94 -0.85 3.30 -9.65
C ILE A 94 -0.01 3.25 -8.39
N GLY A 95 1.09 2.50 -8.44
CA GLY A 95 2.10 2.51 -7.40
C GLY A 95 3.05 3.69 -7.56
N CYS A 96 3.57 4.20 -6.45
CA CYS A 96 4.58 5.25 -6.46
C CYS A 96 5.73 4.89 -5.51
N GLU A 97 6.97 5.02 -5.96
CA GLU A 97 8.17 4.78 -5.14
C GLU A 97 9.28 5.77 -5.45
N PRO A 98 10.28 5.91 -4.55
CA PRO A 98 11.43 6.75 -4.80
C PRO A 98 12.27 6.21 -5.96
N ALA A 99 12.75 7.11 -6.83
CA ALA A 99 13.64 6.74 -7.93
C ALA A 99 14.95 6.10 -7.45
N ARG A 100 15.37 6.36 -6.20
CA ARG A 100 16.57 5.78 -5.57
C ARG A 100 16.31 4.41 -4.93
N ALA A 101 15.06 3.94 -4.93
CA ALA A 101 14.60 2.68 -4.35
C ALA A 101 13.54 2.04 -5.28
N ASP A 102 13.90 1.84 -6.56
CA ASP A 102 12.99 1.54 -7.67
C ASP A 102 12.78 0.03 -7.95
N ASP A 103 12.94 -0.83 -6.93
CA ASP A 103 12.95 -2.28 -7.16
C ASP A 103 11.58 -2.81 -7.62
N ALA A 104 10.45 -2.22 -7.19
CA ALA A 104 9.15 -2.66 -7.65
C ALA A 104 8.91 -2.27 -9.12
N TYR A 105 9.31 -1.07 -9.53
CA TYR A 105 9.27 -0.59 -10.92
C TYR A 105 10.08 -1.50 -11.82
N ARG A 106 11.34 -1.79 -11.45
CA ARG A 106 12.20 -2.70 -12.22
C ARG A 106 11.63 -4.12 -12.22
N SER A 107 11.06 -4.58 -11.11
CA SER A 107 10.45 -5.91 -11.01
C SER A 107 9.27 -6.09 -11.97
N LEU A 108 8.39 -5.10 -12.05
CA LEU A 108 7.25 -5.15 -12.98
C LEU A 108 7.67 -5.00 -14.44
N THR A 109 8.63 -4.11 -14.71
CA THR A 109 9.13 -3.86 -16.07
C THR A 109 9.81 -5.10 -16.65
N THR A 110 10.61 -5.79 -15.84
CA THR A 110 11.33 -7.01 -16.25
C THR A 110 10.47 -8.28 -16.14
N GLY A 111 9.41 -8.25 -15.35
CA GLY A 111 8.57 -9.42 -15.07
C GLY A 111 9.20 -10.42 -14.09
N THR A 112 10.34 -10.08 -13.49
CA THR A 112 11.04 -10.89 -12.48
C THR A 112 11.36 -10.03 -11.26
N LEU A 113 11.30 -10.61 -10.06
CA LEU A 113 11.70 -9.92 -8.83
C LEU A 113 13.14 -9.41 -8.92
N GLN A 114 13.31 -8.11 -8.71
CA GLN A 114 14.59 -7.43 -8.59
C GLN A 114 14.89 -7.14 -7.11
N SER A 115 16.16 -7.08 -6.76
CA SER A 115 16.59 -6.66 -5.42
C SER A 115 16.70 -5.14 -5.33
N LEU A 116 16.46 -4.59 -4.13
CA LEU A 116 16.77 -3.20 -3.84
C LEU A 116 18.28 -2.98 -3.84
N GLU A 117 18.77 -2.18 -4.78
CA GLU A 117 20.20 -1.87 -4.95
C GLU A 117 20.66 -0.74 -4.03
N SER A 118 19.75 0.18 -3.72
CA SER A 118 20.00 1.33 -2.85
C SER A 118 18.77 1.56 -1.99
N SER A 119 18.98 1.77 -0.69
CA SER A 119 17.95 2.22 0.25
C SER A 119 18.15 3.68 0.68
N ASP A 120 19.03 4.41 -0.03
CA ASP A 120 19.34 5.80 0.27
C ASP A 120 18.27 6.74 -0.29
N THR A 121 17.18 6.86 0.46
CA THR A 121 16.06 7.77 0.18
C THR A 121 15.52 8.34 1.48
N ILE A 122 15.03 9.57 1.43
CA ILE A 122 14.35 10.25 2.53
C ILE A 122 13.02 9.60 2.91
N ALA A 123 12.43 8.81 2.00
CA ALA A 123 11.26 7.99 2.25
C ALA A 123 11.67 6.68 2.97
N ASP A 124 11.94 6.78 4.26
CA ASP A 124 12.41 5.69 5.12
C ASP A 124 11.50 4.45 5.17
N GLY A 125 10.18 4.66 5.16
CA GLY A 125 9.17 3.60 5.06
C GLY A 125 9.18 2.84 3.74
N LEU A 126 9.88 3.35 2.71
CA LEU A 126 9.93 2.78 1.37
C LEU A 126 11.25 2.07 1.04
N ARG A 127 11.96 1.61 2.07
CA ARG A 127 13.27 0.95 1.95
C ARG A 127 13.22 -0.59 1.95
N ALA A 128 12.06 -1.20 1.69
CA ALA A 128 11.91 -2.65 1.67
C ALA A 128 11.60 -3.16 0.26
N SER A 129 12.15 -4.34 -0.09
CA SER A 129 11.87 -4.98 -1.39
C SER A 129 10.56 -5.77 -1.39
N LEU A 130 9.99 -5.94 -2.58
CA LEU A 130 8.83 -6.83 -2.78
C LEU A 130 9.12 -8.28 -2.32
N SER A 131 8.11 -8.95 -1.78
CA SER A 131 8.14 -10.40 -1.59
C SER A 131 7.59 -11.12 -2.84
N PRO A 132 7.85 -12.43 -3.01
CA PRO A 132 7.18 -13.23 -4.04
C PRO A 132 5.66 -13.12 -4.03
N ARG A 133 5.06 -13.00 -2.83
CA ARG A 133 3.62 -12.86 -2.66
C ARG A 133 3.13 -11.51 -3.17
N THR A 134 3.72 -10.40 -2.71
CA THR A 134 3.26 -9.06 -3.11
C THR A 134 3.54 -8.83 -4.58
N PHE A 135 4.69 -9.25 -5.10
CA PHE A 135 4.99 -9.19 -6.53
C PHE A 135 3.98 -9.96 -7.39
N ALA A 136 3.55 -11.16 -6.99
CA ALA A 136 2.56 -11.91 -7.73
C ALA A 136 1.21 -11.18 -7.85
N ILE A 137 0.78 -10.50 -6.78
CA ILE A 137 -0.43 -9.68 -6.78
C ILE A 137 -0.24 -8.46 -7.67
N LEU A 138 0.84 -7.70 -7.46
CA LEU A 138 1.12 -6.47 -8.19
C LEU A 138 1.23 -6.75 -9.69
N ARG A 139 2.01 -7.76 -10.11
CA ARG A 139 2.15 -8.14 -11.53
C ARG A 139 0.82 -8.40 -12.24
N LYS A 140 -0.21 -8.85 -11.50
CA LYS A 140 -1.53 -9.12 -12.04
C LYS A 140 -2.45 -7.90 -12.04
N HIS A 141 -2.28 -6.99 -11.08
CA HIS A 141 -3.31 -6.00 -10.75
C HIS A 141 -2.85 -4.55 -10.76
N VAL A 142 -1.58 -4.24 -10.58
CA VAL A 142 -1.13 -2.85 -10.67
C VAL A 142 -1.02 -2.45 -12.14
N ASP A 143 -1.47 -1.24 -12.46
CA ASP A 143 -1.47 -0.74 -13.83
C ASP A 143 -0.13 -0.10 -14.20
N ARG A 144 0.53 0.57 -13.25
CA ARG A 144 1.84 1.21 -13.43
C ARG A 144 2.52 1.51 -12.10
N ILE A 145 3.85 1.62 -12.10
CA ILE A 145 4.62 2.27 -11.03
C ILE A 145 5.24 3.55 -11.57
N LEU A 146 5.15 4.63 -10.79
CA LEU A 146 5.76 5.93 -11.07
C LEU A 146 6.90 6.19 -10.10
N LEU A 147 8.00 6.72 -10.64
CA LEU A 147 9.19 7.08 -9.86
C LEU A 147 9.15 8.55 -9.46
N VAL A 148 9.61 8.83 -8.25
CA VAL A 148 9.63 10.15 -7.64
C VAL A 148 11.05 10.49 -7.17
N THR A 149 11.56 11.68 -7.51
CA THR A 149 12.89 12.10 -7.04
C THR A 149 12.84 12.59 -5.60
N GLU A 150 13.98 12.63 -4.91
CA GLU A 150 14.06 13.08 -3.51
C GLU A 150 13.54 14.51 -3.34
N GLU A 151 13.85 15.40 -4.29
CA GLU A 151 13.41 16.79 -4.30
C GLU A 151 11.88 16.88 -4.44
N GLU A 152 11.30 16.02 -5.28
CA GLU A 152 9.85 15.94 -5.47
C GLU A 152 9.15 15.42 -4.20
N ILE A 153 9.75 14.46 -3.50
CA ILE A 153 9.25 13.94 -2.22
C ILE A 153 9.18 15.06 -1.19
N ILE A 154 10.27 15.80 -1.02
CA ILE A 154 10.40 16.93 -0.07
C ILE A 154 9.41 18.04 -0.42
N ALA A 155 9.39 18.48 -1.68
CA ALA A 155 8.52 19.55 -2.15
C ALA A 155 7.04 19.19 -1.99
N THR A 156 6.67 17.94 -2.29
CA THR A 156 5.28 17.46 -2.16
C THR A 156 4.85 17.36 -0.71
N ALA A 157 5.70 16.80 0.17
CA ALA A 157 5.41 16.74 1.61
C ALA A 157 5.16 18.14 2.17
N ARG A 158 6.06 19.08 1.86
CA ARG A 158 5.91 20.48 2.25
C ARG A 158 4.63 21.11 1.71
N LEU A 159 4.29 20.87 0.43
CA LEU A 159 3.07 21.39 -0.19
C LEU A 159 1.80 20.92 0.54
N VAL A 160 1.73 19.62 0.89
CA VAL A 160 0.58 19.05 1.63
C VAL A 160 0.43 19.74 2.98
N TRP A 161 1.53 19.94 3.69
CA TRP A 161 1.49 20.65 4.98
C TRP A 161 1.07 22.12 4.82
N GLU A 162 1.58 22.81 3.80
CA GLU A 162 1.28 24.23 3.59
C GLU A 162 -0.15 24.46 3.09
N ARG A 163 -0.70 23.58 2.25
CA ARG A 163 -1.99 23.79 1.58
C ARG A 163 -3.14 22.99 2.17
N MET A 164 -2.90 21.73 2.52
CA MET A 164 -3.92 20.85 3.07
C MET A 164 -3.95 20.89 4.61
N LYS A 165 -2.87 21.38 5.24
CA LYS A 165 -2.70 21.41 6.71
C LYS A 165 -2.75 20.01 7.34
N ILE A 166 -2.36 19.00 6.57
CA ILE A 166 -2.25 17.60 6.99
C ILE A 166 -0.77 17.28 7.15
N ILE A 167 -0.41 16.69 8.30
CA ILE A 167 0.95 16.20 8.56
C ILE A 167 1.10 14.84 7.89
N ILE A 168 1.96 14.77 6.88
CA ILE A 168 2.39 13.52 6.23
C ILE A 168 3.90 13.36 6.30
N GLU A 169 4.35 12.11 6.34
CA GLU A 169 5.78 11.76 6.25
C GLU A 169 6.26 11.71 4.78
N PRO A 170 7.58 11.78 4.51
CA PRO A 170 8.11 11.72 3.15
C PRO A 170 7.65 10.48 2.36
N SER A 171 7.60 9.32 3.01
CA SER A 171 7.14 8.05 2.43
C SER A 171 5.69 8.11 1.92
N SER A 172 4.85 8.97 2.50
CA SER A 172 3.46 9.15 2.09
C SER A 172 3.32 10.11 0.90
N SER A 173 4.23 11.09 0.78
CA SER A 173 4.13 12.13 -0.26
C SER A 173 4.38 11.62 -1.67
N VAL A 174 5.09 10.48 -1.83
CA VAL A 174 5.36 9.86 -3.14
C VAL A 174 4.08 9.57 -3.93
N ALA A 175 2.95 9.31 -3.25
CA ALA A 175 1.70 8.98 -3.92
C ALA A 175 1.07 10.20 -4.63
N LEU A 176 1.32 11.41 -4.13
CA LEU A 176 0.83 12.66 -4.74
C LEU A 176 1.84 13.25 -5.71
N ALA A 177 3.15 13.12 -5.45
CA ALA A 177 4.20 13.84 -6.15
C ALA A 177 4.13 13.72 -7.69
N PRO A 178 3.85 12.54 -8.29
CA PRO A 178 3.71 12.43 -9.74
C PRO A 178 2.61 13.30 -10.33
N LEU A 179 1.51 13.52 -9.60
CA LEU A 179 0.34 14.28 -10.09
C LEU A 179 0.60 15.79 -10.16
N LEU A 180 1.65 16.28 -9.50
CA LEU A 180 2.04 17.68 -9.54
C LEU A 180 2.85 18.03 -10.80
N LYS A 181 3.29 17.02 -11.58
CA LYS A 181 4.05 17.24 -12.81
C LYS A 181 3.12 17.66 -13.95
N PRO A 182 3.51 18.64 -14.79
CA PRO A 182 2.76 18.99 -15.98
C PRO A 182 2.52 17.77 -16.88
N GLY A 183 1.27 17.54 -17.27
CA GLY A 183 0.91 16.42 -18.15
C GLY A 183 0.86 15.04 -17.47
N ALA A 184 1.10 14.93 -16.16
CA ALA A 184 1.04 13.65 -15.44
C ALA A 184 -0.29 12.92 -15.62
N VAL A 185 -1.40 13.63 -15.37
CA VAL A 185 -2.76 13.07 -15.53
C VAL A 185 -3.01 12.60 -16.96
N LYS A 186 -2.56 13.38 -17.96
CA LYS A 186 -2.68 13.01 -19.38
C LYS A 186 -1.88 11.73 -19.69
N SER A 187 -0.70 11.58 -19.10
CA SER A 187 0.18 10.42 -19.31
C SER A 187 -0.39 9.11 -18.76
N LEU A 188 -1.42 9.16 -17.91
CA LEU A 188 -2.12 7.98 -17.40
C LEU A 188 -3.05 7.35 -18.45
N ASN A 189 -3.38 8.08 -19.53
CA ASN A 189 -4.29 7.63 -20.59
C ASN A 189 -5.60 7.03 -20.04
N LEU A 190 -6.18 7.68 -19.03
CA LEU A 190 -7.46 7.27 -18.46
C LEU A 190 -8.60 7.49 -19.48
N PRO A 191 -9.62 6.60 -19.52
CA PRO A 191 -10.80 6.81 -20.34
C PRO A 191 -11.46 8.16 -20.01
N PRO A 192 -12.03 8.86 -21.02
CA PRO A 192 -12.82 10.05 -20.75
C PRO A 192 -14.05 9.68 -19.92
N ARG A 193 -14.39 10.52 -18.94
CA ARG A 193 -15.59 10.30 -18.12
C ARG A 193 -16.86 10.60 -18.94
N PRO A 194 -17.95 9.84 -18.74
CA PRO A 194 -19.20 10.03 -19.49
C PRO A 194 -19.82 11.43 -19.33
N ASP A 195 -19.55 12.09 -18.19
CA ASP A 195 -20.03 13.43 -17.85
C ASP A 195 -19.13 14.56 -18.41
N GLY A 196 -18.06 14.22 -19.14
CA GLY A 196 -17.10 15.17 -19.70
C GLY A 196 -16.18 15.84 -18.66
N THR A 197 -16.24 15.43 -17.39
CA THR A 197 -15.38 15.99 -16.34
C THR A 197 -13.97 15.37 -16.37
N PRO A 198 -12.95 16.05 -15.79
CA PRO A 198 -11.63 15.47 -15.63
C PRO A 198 -11.66 14.19 -14.79
N PRO A 199 -10.71 13.25 -14.99
CA PRO A 199 -10.62 12.04 -14.19
C PRO A 199 -10.56 12.33 -12.69
N LYS A 200 -11.29 11.55 -11.89
CA LYS A 200 -11.25 11.60 -10.43
C LYS A 200 -10.13 10.68 -9.93
N LEU A 201 -9.12 11.27 -9.28
CA LEU A 201 -7.94 10.56 -8.82
C LEU A 201 -7.94 10.53 -7.29
N GLY A 202 -7.80 9.34 -6.72
CA GLY A 202 -7.64 9.13 -5.28
C GLY A 202 -6.16 8.96 -4.93
N VAL A 203 -5.73 9.54 -3.82
CA VAL A 203 -4.36 9.38 -3.29
C VAL A 203 -4.45 8.86 -1.87
N ILE A 204 -3.77 7.74 -1.58
CA ILE A 204 -3.66 7.19 -0.23
C ILE A 204 -2.41 7.78 0.43
N PHE A 205 -2.61 8.56 1.49
CA PHE A 205 -1.54 8.95 2.40
C PHE A 205 -1.35 7.89 3.47
N SER A 206 -0.20 7.23 3.48
CA SER A 206 0.05 6.03 4.29
C SER A 206 0.49 6.31 5.72
N GLY A 207 0.98 7.53 6.01
CA GLY A 207 1.59 7.83 7.29
C GLY A 207 1.92 9.31 7.47
N GLY A 208 2.16 9.66 8.73
CA GLY A 208 2.46 11.01 9.20
C GLY A 208 3.48 11.03 10.34
N ASN A 209 4.28 9.96 10.50
CA ASN A 209 5.27 9.88 11.56
C ASN A 209 6.49 10.70 11.16
N VAL A 210 6.64 11.88 11.76
CA VAL A 210 7.69 12.85 11.43
C VAL A 210 8.34 13.39 12.68
N ASP A 211 9.66 13.57 12.62
CA ASP A 211 10.40 14.35 13.61
C ASP A 211 10.37 15.82 13.19
N LEU A 212 9.65 16.65 13.95
CA LEU A 212 9.52 18.09 13.70
C LEU A 212 10.84 18.84 13.86
N SER A 213 11.82 18.26 14.55
CA SER A 213 13.17 18.82 14.71
C SER A 213 14.10 18.45 13.55
N ALA A 214 13.71 17.54 12.67
CA ALA A 214 14.54 17.02 11.58
C ALA A 214 13.80 17.06 10.22
N LEU A 215 13.01 18.10 9.98
CA LEU A 215 12.29 18.24 8.71
C LEU A 215 13.26 18.55 7.56
N PRO A 216 13.06 17.95 6.39
CA PRO A 216 14.03 18.02 5.29
C PRO A 216 14.02 19.33 4.50
N TRP A 217 13.12 20.25 4.85
CA TRP A 217 13.05 21.61 4.32
C TRP A 217 13.44 22.66 5.36
N LEU A 218 13.88 22.24 6.55
CA LEU A 218 14.50 23.14 7.52
C LEU A 218 15.99 23.33 7.16
N PRO A 219 16.53 24.53 7.39
CA PRO A 219 17.93 24.86 7.12
C PRO A 219 18.91 24.11 8.03
#